data_AF-A0A962T052-F1
#
_entry.id   AF-A0A962T052-F1
#
_cell.length_a   1.000
_cell.length_b   1.000
_cell.length_c   1.000
_cell.angle_alpha   90.00
_cell.angle_beta   90.00
_cell.angle_gamma   90.00
#
_symmetry.space_group_name_H-M   'P 1'
#
loop_
_entity.id
_entity.type
_entity.pdbx_description
1 polymer ?
#
loop_
_entity_poly.entity_id
_entity_poly.type
_entity_poly.pdbx_seq_one_letter_code
_entity_poly.pdbx_strand_id
1 'polypeptide(L)'
;MREIAWLQVSDIHMRQRDEWSQDVVLRAMTDSIRQRRRDQGLTLDFILATGDLAFSGKQDEYELVKHFFDELVSATGVPKERIFCIPGNHDVDRDRQKLCFQGARSALTSVNAVDPVLAPDSDDLATLTQRQEGYRAFQTSYFGGQARTVTPDGLAYVSSLAIDNVVIAIVGLNSAWLAEGGNADHGNLLIGERQVINAFDAAVKLHAHIVIGMAHHPLHLLRDFDRTAATRRITERCYFYHCGHLHQPESQGSGFDASACLTVAAGASFETREFQNAYSLVKLDLLAGIRKLTTVQYNPARSVFEFSNEVPFPIRLSTAARCTVGELAEAIGEFDAMLLSHSYYLAALLTEHKTEVPIPGQGGHAFGAPSVLQDMLEDNYCRKVVAFLRFANVLTVFYGRRPLADLLAQHGQIVRAYGADLLARCQSDAALASRLAQQDTDVRSLFAAQPKVSFAVDLFADLVRSQELELLAEQARRHLENPDVPTQVQARRMLAFALAHSTEDSDRNEAIRAYEALIHDGLADAQDRGNLATLLLDIGRSDEAKAVVLEAIAASSREALELFNGVGQRIVGQTGDRDFRTQLRATIGERGGRD
;
A
#
# COMPACT_ATOMS: atom_id res chain seq x y z
N MET A 1 -6.80 12.15 -6.49
CA MET A 1 -5.37 11.86 -6.72
C MET A 1 -4.98 12.64 -7.95
N ARG A 2 -3.94 13.47 -7.88
CA ARG A 2 -3.38 14.07 -9.09
C ARG A 2 -2.41 13.10 -9.78
N GLU A 3 -2.01 13.44 -11.00
CA GLU A 3 -0.90 12.78 -11.67
C GLU A 3 0.40 12.95 -10.88
N ILE A 4 1.13 11.85 -10.69
CA ILE A 4 2.45 11.83 -10.06
C ILE A 4 3.48 11.72 -11.18
N ALA A 5 4.50 12.57 -11.17
CA ALA A 5 5.50 12.56 -12.24
C ALA A 5 6.93 12.59 -11.70
N TRP A 6 7.83 11.85 -12.35
CA TRP A 6 9.24 11.84 -11.99
C TRP A 6 10.13 11.82 -13.21
N LEU A 7 11.35 12.31 -12.98
CA LEU A 7 12.43 12.29 -13.95
C LEU A 7 13.32 11.08 -13.68
N GLN A 8 13.79 10.40 -14.73
CA GLN A 8 14.88 9.44 -14.64
C GLN A 8 16.08 9.96 -15.44
N VAL A 9 17.22 10.02 -14.77
CA VAL A 9 18.55 10.26 -15.34
C VAL A 9 19.44 9.06 -15.03
N SER A 10 20.41 8.79 -15.89
CA SER A 10 21.33 7.66 -15.77
C SER A 10 22.58 7.93 -16.59
N ASP A 11 23.69 7.24 -16.30
CA ASP A 11 24.88 7.22 -17.15
C ASP A 11 25.33 8.65 -17.51
N ILE A 12 25.70 9.39 -16.45
CA ILE A 12 26.14 10.79 -16.51
C ILE A 12 27.65 10.86 -16.73
N HIS A 13 28.38 9.86 -16.18
CA HIS A 13 29.81 9.66 -16.41
C HIS A 13 30.68 10.88 -16.09
N MET A 14 30.38 11.58 -14.99
CA MET A 14 31.06 12.82 -14.61
C MET A 14 32.58 12.63 -14.49
N ARG A 15 33.34 13.51 -15.17
CA ARG A 15 34.82 13.55 -15.06
C ARG A 15 35.38 14.91 -15.45
N GLN A 16 36.45 15.33 -14.79
CA GLN A 16 37.09 16.64 -15.03
C GLN A 16 37.49 16.85 -16.49
N ARG A 17 37.99 15.80 -17.16
CA ARG A 17 38.46 15.89 -18.57
C ARG A 17 37.37 16.35 -19.53
N ASP A 18 36.10 16.02 -19.25
CA ASP A 18 34.98 16.27 -20.15
C ASP A 18 34.04 17.34 -19.61
N GLU A 19 34.38 17.98 -18.49
CA GLU A 19 33.50 18.91 -17.75
C GLU A 19 32.84 19.94 -18.65
N TRP A 20 33.59 20.57 -19.57
CA TRP A 20 33.03 21.55 -20.50
C TRP A 20 31.99 20.93 -21.46
N SER A 21 32.28 19.75 -22.00
CA SER A 21 31.37 19.04 -22.90
C SER A 21 30.12 18.57 -22.16
N GLN A 22 30.28 18.10 -20.92
CA GLN A 22 29.20 17.70 -20.03
C GLN A 22 28.31 18.89 -19.69
N ASP A 23 28.89 20.02 -19.30
CA ASP A 23 28.17 21.25 -18.98
C ASP A 23 27.30 21.72 -20.14
N VAL A 24 27.79 21.69 -21.39
CA VAL A 24 26.99 22.07 -22.56
C VAL A 24 25.70 21.25 -22.69
N VAL A 25 25.81 19.92 -22.60
CA VAL A 25 24.65 19.02 -22.77
C VAL A 25 23.73 19.06 -21.56
N LEU A 26 24.29 19.00 -20.35
CA LEU A 26 23.52 18.95 -19.11
C LEU A 26 22.85 20.30 -18.78
N ARG A 27 23.45 21.42 -19.19
CA ARG A 27 22.78 22.73 -19.16
C ARG A 27 21.61 22.78 -20.15
N ALA A 28 21.79 22.28 -21.38
CA ALA A 28 20.68 22.18 -22.33
C ALA A 28 19.53 21.30 -21.79
N MET A 29 19.86 20.24 -21.03
CA MET A 29 18.87 19.39 -20.36
C MET A 29 18.09 20.18 -19.30
N THR A 30 18.79 20.85 -18.38
CA THR A 30 18.16 21.63 -17.31
C THR A 30 17.34 22.81 -17.85
N ASP A 31 17.81 23.46 -18.91
CA ASP A 31 17.06 24.53 -19.59
C ASP A 31 15.80 24.02 -20.28
N SER A 32 15.87 22.87 -20.95
CA SER A 32 14.69 22.19 -21.53
C SER A 32 13.63 21.88 -20.46
N ILE A 33 14.06 21.37 -19.30
CA ILE A 33 13.17 21.10 -18.16
C ILE A 33 12.55 22.41 -17.66
N ARG A 34 13.35 23.47 -17.41
CA ARG A 34 12.86 24.78 -16.97
C ARG A 34 11.84 25.35 -17.94
N GLN A 35 12.12 25.26 -19.25
CA GLN A 35 11.20 25.72 -20.28
C GLN A 35 9.87 24.96 -20.21
N ARG A 36 9.90 23.63 -20.12
CA ARG A 36 8.67 22.82 -20.07
C ARG A 36 7.83 23.08 -18.82
N ARG A 37 8.46 23.34 -17.68
CA ARG A 37 7.77 23.74 -16.45
C ARG A 37 7.04 25.07 -16.64
N ARG A 38 7.70 26.07 -17.24
CA ARG A 38 7.10 27.40 -17.51
C ARG A 38 6.00 27.35 -18.57
N ASP A 39 6.26 26.68 -19.70
CA ASP A 39 5.41 26.76 -20.89
C ASP A 39 4.25 25.76 -20.85
N GLN A 40 4.42 24.61 -20.16
CA GLN A 40 3.45 23.50 -20.17
C GLN A 40 3.02 23.04 -18.77
N GLY A 41 3.45 23.74 -17.70
CA GLY A 41 3.05 23.42 -16.33
C GLY A 41 3.57 22.07 -15.82
N LEU A 42 4.67 21.56 -16.38
CA LEU A 42 5.29 20.32 -15.90
C LEU A 42 5.60 20.45 -14.39
N THR A 43 5.10 19.50 -13.60
CA THR A 43 5.41 19.38 -12.18
C THR A 43 6.07 18.03 -11.96
N LEU A 44 7.22 18.03 -11.27
CA LEU A 44 7.97 16.82 -10.95
C LEU A 44 7.96 16.61 -9.44
N ASP A 45 7.77 15.38 -9.01
CA ASP A 45 7.62 15.00 -7.61
C ASP A 45 8.92 14.48 -7.00
N PHE A 46 9.70 13.75 -7.80
CA PHE A 46 10.98 13.16 -7.43
C PHE A 46 11.84 12.89 -8.67
N ILE A 47 13.10 12.51 -8.45
CA ILE A 47 14.07 12.16 -9.48
C ILE A 47 14.68 10.79 -9.14
N LEU A 48 14.84 9.94 -10.15
CA LEU A 48 15.59 8.69 -10.06
C LEU A 48 16.91 8.84 -10.83
N ALA A 49 18.03 8.56 -10.18
CA ALA A 49 19.36 8.56 -10.77
C ALA A 49 19.92 7.12 -10.79
N THR A 50 19.85 6.45 -11.95
CA THR A 50 20.00 4.99 -12.05
C THR A 50 21.41 4.49 -12.32
N GLY A 51 22.41 5.11 -11.70
CA GLY A 51 23.81 4.66 -11.73
C GLY A 51 24.67 5.29 -12.81
N ASP A 52 25.96 5.01 -12.74
CA ASP A 52 27.04 5.60 -13.53
C ASP A 52 27.02 7.13 -13.44
N LEU A 53 27.04 7.61 -12.19
CA LEU A 53 27.06 9.05 -11.90
C LEU A 53 28.45 9.62 -12.17
N ALA A 54 29.48 8.94 -11.64
CA ALA A 54 30.88 9.24 -11.85
C ALA A 54 31.46 8.33 -12.96
N PHE A 55 32.57 8.74 -13.58
CA PHE A 55 33.20 7.96 -14.66
C PHE A 55 34.10 6.82 -14.16
N SER A 56 34.73 6.94 -13.00
CA SER A 56 35.68 5.96 -12.48
C SER A 56 35.63 5.76 -10.97
N GLY A 57 34.56 6.24 -10.33
CA GLY A 57 34.29 6.09 -8.91
C GLY A 57 35.22 6.90 -8.01
N LYS A 58 35.92 7.90 -8.57
CA LYS A 58 36.88 8.74 -7.83
C LYS A 58 36.19 9.90 -7.13
N GLN A 59 36.75 10.33 -6.01
CA GLN A 59 36.08 11.28 -5.09
C GLN A 59 35.82 12.65 -5.73
N ASP A 60 36.73 13.12 -6.58
CA ASP A 60 36.65 14.41 -7.26
C ASP A 60 35.55 14.46 -8.33
N GLU A 61 35.26 13.32 -8.98
CA GLU A 61 34.15 13.19 -9.93
C GLU A 61 32.81 13.46 -9.25
N TYR A 62 32.64 13.08 -7.99
CA TYR A 62 31.41 13.30 -7.24
C TYR A 62 31.16 14.77 -6.88
N GLU A 63 32.17 15.64 -6.88
CA GLU A 63 31.91 17.08 -6.74
C GLU A 63 31.19 17.66 -7.97
N LEU A 64 31.53 17.16 -9.17
CA LEU A 64 30.81 17.48 -10.41
C LEU A 64 29.37 16.93 -10.38
N VAL A 65 29.19 15.70 -9.86
CA VAL A 65 27.86 15.10 -9.66
C VAL A 65 26.99 15.97 -8.73
N LYS A 66 27.54 16.43 -7.60
CA LYS A 66 26.81 17.32 -6.67
C LYS A 66 26.37 18.60 -7.37
N HIS A 67 27.28 19.28 -8.06
CA HIS A 67 26.96 20.50 -8.80
C HIS A 67 25.83 20.28 -9.82
N PHE A 68 25.89 19.19 -10.59
CA PHE A 68 24.82 18.87 -11.52
C PHE A 68 23.49 18.56 -10.83
N PHE A 69 23.50 17.82 -9.71
CA PHE A 69 22.29 17.56 -8.96
C PHE A 69 21.69 18.84 -8.36
N ASP A 70 22.50 19.80 -7.91
CA ASP A 70 22.02 21.11 -7.46
C ASP A 70 21.37 21.90 -8.61
N GLU A 71 21.97 21.88 -9.82
CA GLU A 71 21.35 22.46 -11.02
C GLU A 71 20.03 21.76 -11.39
N LEU A 72 19.97 20.44 -11.22
CA LEU A 72 18.76 19.66 -11.48
C LEU A 72 17.66 19.97 -10.46
N VAL A 73 17.99 20.15 -9.18
CA VAL A 73 17.07 20.63 -8.14
C VAL A 73 16.50 22.00 -8.53
N SER A 74 17.37 22.94 -8.92
CA SER A 74 16.99 24.27 -9.38
C SER A 74 16.05 24.21 -10.60
N ALA A 75 16.38 23.38 -11.59
CA ALA A 75 15.60 23.24 -12.82
C ALA A 75 14.22 22.60 -12.59
N THR A 76 14.18 21.52 -11.81
CA THR A 76 12.98 20.70 -11.59
C THR A 76 12.08 21.23 -10.48
N GLY A 77 12.64 21.96 -9.51
CA GLY A 77 11.97 22.31 -8.25
C GLY A 77 11.76 21.12 -7.31
N VAL A 78 12.31 19.94 -7.64
CA VAL A 78 12.28 18.76 -6.78
C VAL A 78 13.32 18.97 -5.67
N PRO A 79 12.95 18.85 -4.39
CA PRO A 79 13.90 18.99 -3.30
C PRO A 79 14.93 17.86 -3.35
N LYS A 80 16.14 18.18 -2.89
CA LYS A 80 17.30 17.27 -2.93
C LYS A 80 17.03 15.92 -2.24
N GLU A 81 16.24 15.92 -1.18
CA GLU A 81 15.85 14.72 -0.43
C GLU A 81 14.98 13.75 -1.25
N ARG A 82 14.46 14.19 -2.40
CA ARG A 82 13.67 13.39 -3.33
C ARG A 82 14.43 13.04 -4.62
N ILE A 83 15.76 13.17 -4.62
CA ILE A 83 16.60 12.49 -5.61
C ILE A 83 17.01 11.15 -5.02
N PHE A 84 16.62 10.06 -5.66
CA PHE A 84 16.97 8.71 -5.25
C PHE A 84 18.02 8.16 -6.21
N CYS A 85 19.21 7.81 -5.72
CA CYS A 85 20.30 7.34 -6.55
C CYS A 85 20.85 5.97 -6.12
N ILE A 86 21.31 5.21 -7.11
CA ILE A 86 22.03 3.93 -6.97
C ILE A 86 23.36 4.01 -7.72
N PRO A 87 24.35 3.16 -7.38
CA PRO A 87 25.60 3.08 -8.12
C PRO A 87 25.49 2.23 -9.38
N GLY A 88 26.30 2.55 -10.38
CA GLY A 88 26.59 1.69 -11.53
C GLY A 88 28.03 1.18 -11.56
N ASN A 89 28.44 0.53 -12.65
CA ASN A 89 29.77 -0.06 -12.79
C ASN A 89 30.90 0.97 -12.98
N HIS A 90 30.59 2.21 -13.37
CA HIS A 90 31.54 3.33 -13.41
C HIS A 90 31.67 4.04 -12.06
N ASP A 91 30.73 3.85 -11.13
CA ASP A 91 30.85 4.30 -9.74
C ASP A 91 31.80 3.41 -8.89
N VAL A 92 32.43 2.40 -9.53
CA VAL A 92 33.42 1.48 -8.93
C VAL A 92 34.84 1.95 -9.25
N ASP A 93 35.63 2.21 -8.21
CA ASP A 93 37.07 2.41 -8.31
C ASP A 93 37.78 1.08 -8.60
N ARG A 94 38.04 0.85 -9.89
CA ARG A 94 38.68 -0.36 -10.41
C ARG A 94 40.15 -0.50 -10.01
N ASP A 95 40.77 0.54 -9.42
CA ASP A 95 42.14 0.47 -8.93
C ASP A 95 42.29 -0.21 -7.58
N ARG A 96 41.18 -0.40 -6.87
CA ARG A 96 41.15 -0.92 -5.51
C ARG A 96 40.78 -2.39 -5.47
N GLN A 97 41.33 -3.11 -4.49
CA GLN A 97 40.98 -4.48 -4.15
C GLN A 97 40.98 -5.46 -5.34
N LYS A 98 41.89 -5.27 -6.32
CA LYS A 98 41.93 -6.01 -7.60
C LYS A 98 41.95 -7.53 -7.41
N LEU A 99 42.82 -8.03 -6.54
CA LEU A 99 42.96 -9.47 -6.29
C LEU A 99 41.72 -10.06 -5.61
N CYS A 100 41.19 -9.37 -4.58
CA CYS A 100 39.96 -9.78 -3.90
C CYS A 100 38.78 -9.81 -4.87
N PHE A 101 38.64 -8.78 -5.71
CA PHE A 101 37.62 -8.71 -6.75
C PHE A 101 37.74 -9.88 -7.75
N GLN A 102 38.93 -10.13 -8.30
CA GLN A 102 39.16 -11.22 -9.26
C GLN A 102 38.86 -12.59 -8.64
N GLY A 103 39.33 -12.81 -7.40
CA GLY A 103 39.04 -14.02 -6.64
C GLY A 103 37.54 -14.23 -6.42
N ALA A 104 36.84 -13.19 -5.97
CA ALA A 104 35.39 -13.21 -5.78
C ALA A 104 34.64 -13.49 -7.09
N ARG A 105 34.99 -12.83 -8.21
CA ARG A 105 34.38 -13.11 -9.52
C ARG A 105 34.54 -14.55 -9.98
N SER A 106 35.68 -15.17 -9.67
CA SER A 106 35.93 -16.57 -9.98
C SER A 106 35.21 -17.53 -9.04
N ALA A 107 35.08 -17.19 -7.75
CA ALA A 107 34.54 -18.07 -6.72
C ALA A 107 33.00 -18.03 -6.64
N LEU A 108 32.39 -16.87 -6.87
CA LEU A 108 30.97 -16.62 -6.68
C LEU A 108 30.13 -17.07 -7.88
N THR A 109 29.99 -18.39 -8.02
CA THR A 109 29.39 -19.05 -9.20
C THR A 109 28.04 -19.72 -8.92
N SER A 110 27.51 -19.62 -7.69
CA SER A 110 26.20 -20.15 -7.30
C SER A 110 25.59 -19.35 -6.15
N VAL A 111 24.28 -19.52 -5.92
CA VAL A 111 23.58 -18.90 -4.77
C VAL A 111 24.27 -19.24 -3.44
N ASN A 112 24.64 -20.51 -3.23
CA ASN A 112 25.29 -20.96 -1.99
C ASN A 112 26.69 -20.35 -1.78
N ALA A 113 27.37 -19.94 -2.86
CA ALA A 113 28.65 -19.24 -2.75
C ALA A 113 28.45 -17.74 -2.46
N VAL A 114 27.40 -17.13 -3.03
CA VAL A 114 27.08 -15.71 -2.88
C VAL A 114 26.49 -15.40 -1.50
N ASP A 115 25.61 -16.26 -1.00
CA ASP A 115 24.82 -16.01 0.20
C ASP A 115 25.65 -15.72 1.46
N PRO A 116 26.74 -16.47 1.77
CA PRO A 116 27.61 -16.16 2.91
C PRO A 116 28.32 -14.81 2.77
N VAL A 117 28.71 -14.43 1.54
CA VAL A 117 29.35 -13.12 1.30
C VAL A 117 28.36 -12.00 1.57
N LEU A 118 27.08 -12.18 1.24
CA LEU A 118 26.03 -11.19 1.49
C LEU A 118 25.42 -11.24 2.90
N ALA A 119 25.98 -12.04 3.80
CA ALA A 119 25.55 -12.03 5.20
C ALA A 119 25.85 -10.65 5.84
N PRO A 120 25.03 -10.24 6.83
CA PRO A 120 25.35 -9.06 7.64
C PRO A 120 26.77 -9.16 8.21
N ASP A 121 27.48 -8.04 8.23
CA ASP A 121 28.84 -7.92 8.81
C ASP A 121 29.91 -8.83 8.16
N SER A 122 29.70 -9.25 6.90
CA SER A 122 30.68 -10.02 6.14
C SER A 122 31.95 -9.21 5.83
N ASP A 123 33.10 -9.69 6.32
CA ASP A 123 34.42 -9.10 6.06
C ASP A 123 34.78 -9.10 4.56
N ASP A 124 34.36 -10.15 3.83
CA ASP A 124 34.58 -10.25 2.38
C ASP A 124 33.82 -9.15 1.64
N LEU A 125 32.54 -8.94 2.00
CA LEU A 125 31.74 -7.88 1.40
C LEU A 125 32.24 -6.49 1.80
N ALA A 126 32.61 -6.30 3.07
CA ALA A 126 33.22 -5.06 3.54
C ALA A 126 34.49 -4.73 2.72
N THR A 127 35.33 -5.73 2.43
CA THR A 127 36.51 -5.58 1.59
C THR A 127 36.14 -5.21 0.15
N LEU A 128 35.22 -5.95 -0.49
CA LEU A 128 34.82 -5.72 -1.88
C LEU A 128 34.17 -4.34 -2.08
N THR A 129 33.34 -3.91 -1.14
CA THR A 129 32.61 -2.64 -1.21
C THR A 129 33.48 -1.40 -1.00
N GLN A 130 34.74 -1.55 -0.56
CA GLN A 130 35.72 -0.44 -0.57
C GLN A 130 35.96 0.12 -1.99
N ARG A 131 35.72 -0.69 -3.03
CA ARG A 131 35.77 -0.21 -4.42
C ARG A 131 34.67 0.81 -4.73
N GLN A 132 33.64 0.94 -3.89
CA GLN A 132 32.57 1.94 -4.03
C GLN A 132 32.62 3.00 -2.91
N GLU A 133 33.77 3.19 -2.24
CA GLU A 133 33.88 4.16 -1.15
C GLU A 133 33.55 5.59 -1.58
N GLY A 134 34.00 6.01 -2.78
CA GLY A 134 33.69 7.34 -3.31
C GLY A 134 32.18 7.57 -3.47
N TYR A 135 31.48 6.60 -4.06
CA TYR A 135 30.02 6.62 -4.19
C TYR A 135 29.34 6.70 -2.81
N ARG A 136 29.73 5.83 -1.88
CA ARG A 136 29.13 5.74 -0.54
C ARG A 136 29.34 7.03 0.27
N ALA A 137 30.53 7.62 0.18
CA ALA A 137 30.85 8.89 0.81
C ALA A 137 30.02 10.04 0.20
N PHE A 138 29.90 10.08 -1.14
CA PHE A 138 29.00 11.00 -1.84
C PHE A 138 27.55 10.84 -1.37
N GLN A 139 27.02 9.61 -1.38
CA GLN A 139 25.62 9.36 -1.03
C GLN A 139 25.32 9.73 0.43
N THR A 140 26.27 9.50 1.35
CA THR A 140 26.14 9.84 2.78
C THR A 140 26.25 11.33 3.02
N SER A 141 27.20 12.01 2.39
CA SER A 141 27.39 13.45 2.57
C SER A 141 26.31 14.27 1.87
N TYR A 142 26.08 14.02 0.58
CA TYR A 142 25.13 14.80 -0.20
C TYR A 142 23.71 14.53 0.29
N PHE A 143 23.28 13.28 0.48
CA PHE A 143 21.91 12.95 0.89
C PHE A 143 21.73 12.69 2.40
N GLY A 144 22.52 13.35 3.26
CA GLY A 144 22.44 13.13 4.71
C GLY A 144 21.07 13.40 5.36
N GLY A 145 20.23 14.25 4.74
CA GLY A 145 18.87 14.53 5.19
C GLY A 145 17.78 13.63 4.61
N GLN A 146 18.13 12.70 3.71
CA GLN A 146 17.16 11.80 3.09
C GLN A 146 16.83 10.62 4.01
N ALA A 147 15.54 10.41 4.28
CA ALA A 147 15.07 9.24 5.00
C ALA A 147 15.28 7.96 4.17
N ARG A 148 16.23 7.12 4.56
CA ARG A 148 16.53 5.85 3.89
C ARG A 148 16.88 4.77 4.91
N THR A 149 16.33 3.59 4.71
CA THR A 149 16.65 2.39 5.47
C THR A 149 17.57 1.53 4.63
N VAL A 150 18.84 1.44 5.01
CA VAL A 150 19.83 0.59 4.34
C VAL A 150 19.63 -0.86 4.77
N THR A 151 19.77 -1.82 3.85
CA THR A 151 19.69 -3.25 4.17
C THR A 151 20.90 -3.70 5.01
N PRO A 152 20.81 -4.81 5.77
CA PRO A 152 21.91 -5.28 6.61
C PRO A 152 23.23 -5.51 5.88
N ASP A 153 23.18 -5.96 4.62
CA ASP A 153 24.34 -6.14 3.73
C ASP A 153 24.94 -4.82 3.21
N GLY A 154 24.24 -3.69 3.40
CA GLY A 154 24.71 -2.39 2.96
C GLY A 154 24.74 -2.19 1.44
N LEU A 155 24.12 -3.06 0.65
CA LEU A 155 24.05 -2.97 -0.81
C LEU A 155 22.74 -2.37 -1.31
N ALA A 156 21.66 -2.45 -0.54
CA ALA A 156 20.38 -1.87 -0.93
C ALA A 156 19.88 -0.85 0.09
N TYR A 157 18.92 -0.05 -0.33
CA TYR A 157 18.14 0.80 0.57
C TYR A 157 16.69 0.87 0.15
N VAL A 158 15.84 1.20 1.12
CA VAL A 158 14.43 1.53 0.90
C VAL A 158 14.16 2.93 1.43
N SER A 159 13.46 3.73 0.62
CA SER A 159 12.93 5.01 1.03
C SER A 159 11.43 5.08 0.74
N SER A 160 10.73 6.02 1.36
CA SER A 160 9.31 6.24 1.13
C SER A 160 8.98 7.72 0.96
N LEU A 161 7.96 7.99 0.16
CA LEU A 161 7.37 9.31 0.03
C LEU A 161 5.86 9.19 -0.15
N ALA A 162 5.12 10.20 0.30
CA ALA A 162 3.68 10.30 0.13
C ALA A 162 3.33 11.52 -0.74
N ILE A 163 2.54 11.29 -1.77
CA ILE A 163 2.07 12.34 -2.70
C ILE A 163 0.55 12.20 -2.83
N ASP A 164 -0.20 13.22 -2.39
CA ASP A 164 -1.67 13.26 -2.47
C ASP A 164 -2.37 11.93 -2.07
N ASN A 165 -1.93 11.36 -0.95
CA ASN A 165 -2.35 10.09 -0.33
C ASN A 165 -1.70 8.80 -0.88
N VAL A 166 -0.98 8.87 -1.99
CA VAL A 166 -0.27 7.73 -2.57
C VAL A 166 1.10 7.61 -1.90
N VAL A 167 1.23 6.61 -1.02
CA VAL A 167 2.51 6.14 -0.48
C VAL A 167 3.27 5.34 -1.56
N ILE A 168 4.49 5.78 -1.85
CA ILE A 168 5.43 5.16 -2.79
C ILE A 168 6.64 4.67 -2.02
N ALA A 169 7.06 3.42 -2.24
CA ALA A 169 8.34 2.89 -1.80
C ALA A 169 9.34 2.90 -2.96
N ILE A 170 10.53 3.44 -2.71
CA ILE A 170 11.67 3.40 -3.63
C ILE A 170 12.66 2.37 -3.10
N VAL A 171 12.95 1.35 -3.90
CA VAL A 171 13.88 0.27 -3.58
C VAL A 171 15.11 0.40 -4.47
N GLY A 172 16.20 0.91 -3.92
CA GLY A 172 17.49 1.03 -4.60
C GLY A 172 18.35 -0.20 -4.35
N LEU A 173 18.65 -0.96 -5.40
CA LEU A 173 19.52 -2.14 -5.38
C LEU A 173 20.87 -1.81 -6.02
N ASN A 174 21.95 -2.31 -5.45
CA ASN A 174 23.29 -2.21 -6.02
C ASN A 174 23.59 -3.49 -6.81
N SER A 175 23.48 -3.38 -8.13
CA SER A 175 23.89 -4.42 -9.08
C SER A 175 25.36 -4.34 -9.49
N ALA A 176 26.13 -3.40 -8.93
CA ALA A 176 27.48 -3.05 -9.36
C ALA A 176 28.59 -3.38 -8.35
N TRP A 177 28.23 -3.87 -7.16
CA TRP A 177 29.19 -4.18 -6.08
C TRP A 177 30.29 -5.17 -6.49
N LEU A 178 30.01 -6.03 -7.47
CA LEU A 178 30.98 -6.93 -8.09
C LEU A 178 31.12 -6.72 -9.61
N ALA A 179 30.97 -5.47 -10.08
CA ALA A 179 31.16 -5.11 -11.48
C ALA A 179 32.65 -4.88 -11.83
N GLU A 180 32.96 -5.11 -13.11
CA GLU A 180 34.26 -4.82 -13.73
C GLU A 180 34.18 -3.65 -14.70
N GLY A 181 33.04 -3.49 -15.36
CA GLY A 181 32.81 -2.61 -16.50
C GLY A 181 33.01 -3.29 -17.85
N GLY A 182 32.36 -2.72 -18.87
CA GLY A 182 32.47 -3.17 -20.26
C GLY A 182 31.93 -4.57 -20.51
N ASN A 183 32.38 -5.19 -21.62
CA ASN A 183 31.85 -6.49 -22.07
C ASN A 183 32.09 -7.65 -21.10
N ALA A 184 33.04 -7.53 -20.17
CA ALA A 184 33.32 -8.56 -19.17
C ALA A 184 32.14 -8.75 -18.19
N ASP A 185 31.28 -7.76 -18.04
CA ASP A 185 30.12 -7.81 -17.15
C ASP A 185 28.93 -8.61 -17.72
N HIS A 186 28.85 -8.77 -19.04
CA HIS A 186 27.72 -9.43 -19.69
C HIS A 186 27.58 -10.89 -19.22
N GLY A 187 26.50 -11.20 -18.51
CA GLY A 187 26.22 -12.53 -17.96
C GLY A 187 27.08 -12.89 -16.74
N ASN A 188 27.89 -11.96 -16.22
CA ASN A 188 28.80 -12.20 -15.09
C ASN A 188 28.47 -11.38 -13.84
N LEU A 189 27.55 -10.42 -13.96
CA LEU A 189 27.11 -9.56 -12.86
C LEU A 189 26.29 -10.33 -11.81
N LEU A 190 26.33 -9.82 -10.58
CA LEU A 190 25.59 -10.33 -9.45
C LEU A 190 24.85 -9.19 -8.75
N ILE A 191 23.59 -9.45 -8.39
CA ILE A 191 22.80 -8.64 -7.47
C ILE A 191 22.67 -9.37 -6.12
N GLY A 192 22.54 -10.69 -6.15
CA GLY A 192 22.35 -11.53 -4.98
C GLY A 192 20.92 -11.53 -4.47
N GLU A 193 20.29 -12.70 -4.51
CA GLU A 193 18.91 -12.91 -4.05
C GLU A 193 18.67 -12.40 -2.61
N ARG A 194 19.63 -12.57 -1.69
CA ARG A 194 19.55 -12.07 -0.30
C ARG A 194 19.34 -10.55 -0.24
N GLN A 195 20.07 -9.78 -1.05
CA GLN A 195 19.93 -8.32 -1.14
C GLN A 195 18.49 -7.96 -1.54
N VAL A 196 17.97 -8.65 -2.57
CA VAL A 196 16.62 -8.42 -3.11
C VAL A 196 15.55 -8.74 -2.07
N ILE A 197 15.67 -9.87 -1.37
CA ILE A 197 14.73 -10.26 -0.30
C ILE A 197 14.74 -9.23 0.82
N ASN A 198 15.90 -8.90 1.37
CA ASN A 198 16.03 -7.94 2.47
C ASN A 198 15.40 -6.59 2.12
N ALA A 199 15.66 -6.08 0.91
CA ALA A 199 15.15 -4.80 0.46
C ALA A 199 13.62 -4.82 0.34
N PHE A 200 13.04 -5.85 -0.26
CA PHE A 200 11.59 -5.91 -0.39
C PHE A 200 10.88 -6.24 0.93
N ASP A 201 11.48 -7.00 1.84
CA ASP A 201 10.92 -7.24 3.17
C ASP A 201 10.89 -5.96 4.00
N ALA A 202 11.89 -5.08 3.84
CA ALA A 202 11.84 -3.73 4.37
C ALA A 202 10.76 -2.87 3.69
N ALA A 203 10.58 -2.98 2.37
CA ALA A 203 9.55 -2.23 1.64
C ALA A 203 8.11 -2.64 2.01
N VAL A 204 7.87 -3.92 2.29
CA VAL A 204 6.55 -4.43 2.72
C VAL A 204 6.07 -3.73 3.99
N LYS A 205 6.99 -3.44 4.94
CA LYS A 205 6.68 -2.75 6.20
C LYS A 205 6.18 -1.31 6.01
N LEU A 206 6.41 -0.72 4.83
CA LEU A 206 5.94 0.63 4.51
C LEU A 206 4.47 0.67 4.07
N HIS A 207 3.86 -0.49 3.81
CA HIS A 207 2.50 -0.61 3.30
C HIS A 207 2.22 0.30 2.07
N ALA A 208 3.25 0.44 1.21
CA ALA A 208 3.20 1.31 0.04
C ALA A 208 2.16 0.82 -0.98
N HIS A 209 1.57 1.77 -1.71
CA HIS A 209 0.65 1.46 -2.82
C HIS A 209 1.44 1.15 -4.10
N ILE A 210 2.56 1.84 -4.28
CA ILE A 210 3.46 1.69 -5.42
C ILE A 210 4.84 1.33 -4.90
N VAL A 211 5.44 0.29 -5.47
CA VAL A 211 6.83 -0.07 -5.26
C VAL A 211 7.57 0.16 -6.59
N ILE A 212 8.61 0.99 -6.51
CA ILE A 212 9.53 1.28 -7.62
C ILE A 212 10.87 0.66 -7.27
N GLY A 213 11.29 -0.33 -8.03
CA GLY A 213 12.63 -0.91 -7.93
C GLY A 213 13.59 -0.23 -8.88
N MET A 214 14.85 -0.13 -8.50
CA MET A 214 15.91 0.31 -9.41
C MET A 214 17.22 -0.42 -9.14
N ALA A 215 17.88 -0.83 -10.21
CA ALA A 215 19.29 -1.26 -10.22
C ALA A 215 19.91 -0.79 -11.52
N HIS A 216 21.22 -0.52 -11.53
CA HIS A 216 21.85 0.08 -12.70
C HIS A 216 21.81 -0.86 -13.91
N HIS A 217 22.09 -2.14 -13.69
CA HIS A 217 22.15 -3.13 -14.75
C HIS A 217 20.75 -3.70 -15.07
N PRO A 218 20.39 -3.83 -16.36
CA PRO A 218 19.29 -4.69 -16.78
C PRO A 218 19.47 -6.12 -16.24
N LEU A 219 18.38 -6.73 -15.78
CA LEU A 219 18.44 -8.03 -15.10
C LEU A 219 18.94 -9.17 -16.00
N HIS A 220 18.83 -9.03 -17.32
CA HIS A 220 19.34 -10.03 -18.26
C HIS A 220 20.87 -10.10 -18.33
N LEU A 221 21.59 -9.11 -17.76
CA LEU A 221 23.05 -9.11 -17.69
C LEU A 221 23.60 -9.85 -16.45
N LEU A 222 22.72 -10.23 -15.52
CA LEU A 222 23.09 -11.00 -14.34
C LEU A 222 23.41 -12.46 -14.73
N ARG A 223 24.23 -13.14 -13.93
CA ARG A 223 24.43 -14.59 -14.04
C ARG A 223 23.12 -15.33 -13.96
N ASP A 224 22.94 -16.39 -14.75
CA ASP A 224 21.65 -17.10 -14.90
C ASP A 224 20.98 -17.52 -13.58
N PHE A 225 21.76 -18.05 -12.63
CA PHE A 225 21.25 -18.49 -11.33
C PHE A 225 20.68 -17.32 -10.51
N ASP A 226 21.30 -16.15 -10.59
CA ASP A 226 20.95 -14.96 -9.83
C ASP A 226 19.85 -14.16 -10.55
N ARG A 227 19.94 -14.08 -11.88
CA ARG A 227 18.96 -13.49 -12.77
C ARG A 227 17.56 -14.04 -12.52
N THR A 228 17.41 -15.36 -12.50
CA THR A 228 16.09 -16.00 -12.38
C THR A 228 15.41 -15.63 -11.07
N ALA A 229 16.15 -15.73 -9.96
CA ALA A 229 15.67 -15.41 -8.63
C ALA A 229 15.34 -13.92 -8.44
N ALA A 230 16.21 -13.03 -8.93
CA ALA A 230 16.04 -11.59 -8.85
C ALA A 230 14.90 -11.11 -9.74
N THR A 231 14.84 -11.55 -11.00
CA THR A 231 13.80 -11.18 -11.96
C THR A 231 12.43 -11.48 -11.40
N ARG A 232 12.20 -12.72 -10.95
CA ARG A 232 10.92 -13.13 -10.37
C ARG A 232 10.47 -12.21 -9.25
N ARG A 233 11.33 -11.98 -8.25
CA ARG A 233 10.99 -11.15 -7.07
C ARG A 233 10.74 -9.70 -7.41
N ILE A 234 11.55 -9.14 -8.29
CA ILE A 234 11.40 -7.75 -8.74
C ILE A 234 10.10 -7.60 -9.52
N THR A 235 9.82 -8.48 -10.50
CA THR A 235 8.62 -8.37 -11.32
C THR A 235 7.32 -8.65 -10.56
N GLU A 236 7.37 -9.51 -9.52
CA GLU A 236 6.22 -9.81 -8.67
C GLU A 236 5.92 -8.69 -7.66
N ARG A 237 6.93 -7.92 -7.21
CA ARG A 237 6.77 -6.93 -6.14
C ARG A 237 6.75 -5.48 -6.63
N CYS A 238 7.27 -5.18 -7.82
CA CYS A 238 7.35 -3.82 -8.36
C CYS A 238 6.27 -3.53 -9.40
N TYR A 239 5.83 -2.27 -9.45
CA TYR A 239 5.07 -1.74 -10.60
C TYR A 239 5.99 -1.10 -11.65
N PHE A 240 7.19 -0.69 -11.23
CA PHE A 240 8.23 -0.10 -12.08
C PHE A 240 9.59 -0.68 -11.70
N TYR A 241 10.39 -1.02 -12.71
CA TYR A 241 11.80 -1.32 -12.55
C TYR A 241 12.62 -0.40 -13.44
N HIS A 242 13.45 0.45 -12.84
CA HIS A 242 14.29 1.40 -13.56
C HIS A 242 15.75 0.92 -13.63
N CYS A 243 16.35 0.99 -14.82
CA CYS A 243 17.77 0.68 -15.03
C CYS A 243 18.41 1.61 -16.07
N GLY A 244 19.74 1.51 -16.21
CA GLY A 244 20.56 2.26 -17.16
C GLY A 244 21.46 1.32 -17.98
N HIS A 245 22.76 1.64 -18.06
CA HIS A 245 23.87 0.82 -18.58
C HIS A 245 23.91 0.60 -20.10
N LEU A 246 22.77 0.35 -20.76
CA LEU A 246 22.75 0.11 -22.21
C LEU A 246 22.86 1.39 -23.04
N HIS A 247 22.74 2.55 -22.39
CA HIS A 247 22.73 3.90 -22.99
C HIS A 247 21.63 4.11 -24.04
N GLN A 248 20.72 3.14 -24.21
CA GLN A 248 19.61 3.17 -25.14
C GLN A 248 18.30 3.18 -24.36
N PRO A 249 17.42 4.16 -24.61
CA PRO A 249 16.13 4.21 -23.96
C PRO A 249 15.25 3.08 -24.48
N GLU A 250 14.85 2.18 -23.59
CA GLU A 250 13.92 1.09 -23.87
C GLU A 250 12.85 1.00 -22.78
N SER A 251 11.65 0.58 -23.16
CA SER A 251 10.61 0.22 -22.21
C SER A 251 10.04 -1.13 -22.57
N GLN A 252 10.07 -2.05 -21.62
CA GLN A 252 9.53 -3.40 -21.79
C GLN A 252 8.56 -3.68 -20.63
N GLY A 253 7.29 -3.91 -20.97
CA GLY A 253 6.31 -4.50 -20.05
C GLY A 253 6.21 -6.00 -20.30
N SER A 254 6.00 -6.80 -19.26
CA SER A 254 5.66 -8.22 -19.39
C SER A 254 4.27 -8.36 -20.00
N GLY A 255 4.17 -8.15 -21.31
CA GLY A 255 2.90 -7.98 -22.00
C GLY A 255 2.17 -6.69 -21.62
N PHE A 256 1.02 -6.50 -22.24
CA PHE A 256 0.10 -5.41 -21.98
C PHE A 256 -0.59 -5.50 -20.60
N ASP A 257 -0.18 -6.40 -19.70
CA ASP A 257 -0.84 -6.60 -18.42
C ASP A 257 -0.71 -5.37 -17.49
N ALA A 258 -1.86 -4.84 -17.07
CA ALA A 258 -1.95 -3.68 -16.20
C ALA A 258 -1.35 -3.93 -14.81
N SER A 259 -1.25 -5.18 -14.37
CA SER A 259 -0.66 -5.56 -13.09
C SER A 259 0.85 -5.81 -13.17
N ALA A 260 1.41 -5.93 -14.38
CA ALA A 260 2.82 -6.26 -14.56
C ALA A 260 3.75 -5.07 -14.28
N CYS A 261 4.94 -5.41 -13.80
CA CYS A 261 6.06 -4.49 -13.67
C CYS A 261 6.45 -3.93 -15.04
N LEU A 262 6.53 -2.60 -15.14
CA LEU A 262 7.07 -1.91 -16.31
C LEU A 262 8.57 -1.69 -16.13
N THR A 263 9.39 -2.28 -16.99
CA THR A 263 10.83 -1.99 -17.03
C THR A 263 11.09 -0.74 -17.88
N VAL A 264 11.82 0.22 -17.33
CA VAL A 264 12.21 1.48 -17.97
C VAL A 264 13.73 1.59 -17.95
N ALA A 265 14.36 1.31 -19.09
CA ALA A 265 15.78 1.54 -19.30
C ALA A 265 15.99 2.98 -19.77
N ALA A 266 16.85 3.72 -19.07
CA ALA A 266 17.23 5.07 -19.46
C ALA A 266 18.24 5.06 -20.61
N GLY A 267 18.15 6.06 -21.48
CA GLY A 267 19.29 6.46 -22.30
C GLY A 267 20.32 7.21 -21.45
N ALA A 268 21.56 7.32 -21.96
CA ALA A 268 22.61 8.01 -21.22
C ALA A 268 22.37 9.51 -21.16
N SER A 269 22.44 10.09 -19.97
CA SER A 269 22.30 11.53 -19.76
C SER A 269 23.47 12.28 -20.37
N PHE A 270 24.64 11.64 -20.38
CA PHE A 270 25.80 12.08 -21.13
C PHE A 270 26.71 10.92 -21.51
N GLU A 271 26.97 10.76 -22.81
CA GLU A 271 28.01 9.89 -23.36
C GLU A 271 29.09 10.74 -24.05
N THR A 272 28.67 11.52 -25.06
CA THR A 272 29.49 12.53 -25.74
C THR A 272 28.59 13.66 -26.26
N ARG A 273 29.18 14.76 -26.74
CA ARG A 273 28.40 15.85 -27.36
C ARG A 273 27.68 15.45 -28.65
N GLU A 274 28.17 14.43 -29.33
CA GLU A 274 27.63 13.93 -30.61
C GLU A 274 26.64 12.78 -30.41
N PHE A 275 26.57 12.23 -29.20
CA PHE A 275 25.64 11.16 -28.87
C PHE A 275 24.20 11.67 -28.72
N GLN A 276 23.24 10.77 -28.91
CA GLN A 276 21.82 11.02 -28.63
C GLN A 276 21.54 10.92 -27.13
N ASN A 277 22.16 11.80 -26.35
CA ASN A 277 21.98 11.86 -24.90
C ASN A 277 20.51 12.01 -24.53
N ALA A 278 20.05 11.40 -23.45
CA ALA A 278 18.63 11.33 -23.15
C ALA A 278 18.32 11.36 -21.65
N TYR A 279 17.06 11.67 -21.36
CA TYR A 279 16.45 11.42 -20.05
C TYR A 279 15.01 10.96 -20.26
N SER A 280 14.41 10.38 -19.22
CA SER A 280 13.03 9.88 -19.28
C SER A 280 12.14 10.64 -18.32
N LEU A 281 10.92 10.96 -18.77
CA LEU A 281 9.84 11.48 -17.94
C LEU A 281 8.79 10.39 -17.80
N VAL A 282 8.43 10.06 -16.57
CA VAL A 282 7.34 9.13 -16.29
C VAL A 282 6.23 9.84 -15.53
N LYS A 283 4.99 9.59 -15.95
CA LYS A 283 3.77 10.08 -15.33
C LYS A 283 2.88 8.92 -14.92
N LEU A 284 2.30 9.00 -13.75
CA LEU A 284 1.40 8.00 -13.18
C LEU A 284 0.06 8.67 -12.85
N ASP A 285 -0.97 8.27 -13.57
CA ASP A 285 -2.36 8.62 -13.27
C ASP A 285 -3.10 7.37 -12.80
N LEU A 286 -3.26 7.25 -11.48
CA LEU A 286 -3.96 6.13 -10.87
C LEU A 286 -5.48 6.18 -11.06
N LEU A 287 -6.07 7.37 -11.24
CA LEU A 287 -7.50 7.49 -11.53
C LEU A 287 -7.79 7.02 -12.95
N ALA A 288 -6.97 7.46 -13.90
CA ALA A 288 -7.04 6.98 -15.28
C ALA A 288 -6.47 5.56 -15.44
N GLY A 289 -5.77 5.01 -14.44
CA GLY A 289 -5.11 3.71 -14.49
C GLY A 289 -4.12 3.59 -15.64
N ILE A 290 -3.34 4.66 -15.87
CA ILE A 290 -2.36 4.75 -16.95
C ILE A 290 -1.03 5.30 -16.41
N ARG A 291 0.05 4.70 -16.88
CA ARG A 291 1.43 5.18 -16.80
C ARG A 291 1.80 5.74 -18.16
N LYS A 292 2.51 6.86 -18.23
CA LYS A 292 2.99 7.41 -19.50
C LYS A 292 4.48 7.63 -19.44
N LEU A 293 5.19 7.16 -20.46
CA LEU A 293 6.62 7.36 -20.64
C LEU A 293 6.86 8.36 -21.76
N THR A 294 7.79 9.30 -21.54
CA THR A 294 8.32 10.17 -22.60
C THR A 294 9.83 10.11 -22.54
N THR A 295 10.46 9.75 -23.65
CA THR A 295 11.91 9.83 -23.80
C THR A 295 12.22 11.19 -24.40
N VAL A 296 13.19 11.90 -23.82
CA VAL A 296 13.65 13.18 -24.32
C VAL A 296 15.10 13.03 -24.76
N GLN A 297 15.36 13.28 -26.04
CA GLN A 297 16.66 13.04 -26.65
C GLN A 297 17.29 14.34 -27.11
N TYR A 298 18.58 14.47 -26.87
CA TYR A 298 19.40 15.57 -27.31
C TYR A 298 19.63 15.46 -28.82
N ASN A 299 19.42 16.57 -29.52
CA ASN A 299 19.74 16.73 -30.93
C ASN A 299 21.05 17.52 -31.03
N PRO A 300 22.20 16.86 -31.33
CA PRO A 300 23.51 17.53 -31.36
C PRO A 300 23.58 18.68 -32.36
N ALA A 301 22.92 18.55 -33.51
CA ALA A 301 22.95 19.55 -34.57
C ALA A 301 22.26 20.86 -34.16
N ARG A 302 21.25 20.77 -33.28
CA ARG A 302 20.48 21.93 -32.80
C ARG A 302 20.83 22.35 -31.39
N SER A 303 21.56 21.51 -30.66
CA SER A 303 21.88 21.68 -29.24
C SER A 303 20.65 21.87 -28.34
N VAL A 304 19.58 21.13 -28.63
CA VAL A 304 18.32 21.15 -27.85
C VAL A 304 17.83 19.74 -27.58
N PHE A 305 16.99 19.59 -26.56
CA PHE A 305 16.31 18.34 -26.24
C PHE A 305 14.93 18.29 -26.93
N GLU A 306 14.68 17.21 -27.64
CA GLU A 306 13.46 16.92 -28.39
C GLU A 306 12.68 15.79 -27.70
N PHE A 307 11.36 15.92 -27.63
CA PHE A 307 10.51 14.99 -26.88
C PHE A 307 9.88 13.98 -27.84
N SER A 308 9.90 12.71 -27.46
CA SER A 308 9.07 11.69 -28.10
C SER A 308 7.59 11.94 -27.83
N ASN A 309 6.74 11.18 -28.53
CA ASN A 309 5.33 11.04 -28.12
C ASN A 309 5.25 10.36 -26.74
N GLU A 310 4.21 10.70 -25.97
CA GLU A 310 3.89 9.99 -24.73
C GLU A 310 3.41 8.57 -25.06
N VAL A 311 4.08 7.55 -24.51
CA VAL A 311 3.70 6.14 -24.67
C VAL A 311 2.90 5.69 -23.44
N PRO A 312 1.61 5.37 -23.59
CA PRO A 312 0.77 4.95 -22.46
C PRO A 312 0.89 3.44 -22.19
N PHE A 313 0.90 3.08 -20.91
CA PHE A 313 0.85 1.71 -20.40
C PHE A 313 -0.25 1.61 -19.34
N PRO A 314 -1.12 0.59 -19.36
CA PRO A 314 -2.14 0.44 -18.33
C PRO A 314 -1.50 0.17 -16.97
N ILE A 315 -2.14 0.58 -15.87
CA ILE A 315 -1.77 0.18 -14.51
C ILE A 315 -3.01 -0.11 -13.67
N ARG A 316 -2.95 -1.25 -12.97
CA ARG A 316 -3.91 -1.65 -11.96
C ARG A 316 -3.16 -2.06 -10.70
N LEU A 317 -3.55 -1.49 -9.58
CA LEU A 317 -3.03 -1.84 -8.26
C LEU A 317 -3.80 -3.03 -7.70
N SER A 318 -3.08 -3.95 -7.05
CA SER A 318 -3.73 -5.05 -6.36
C SER A 318 -4.48 -4.57 -5.12
N THR A 319 -5.68 -5.11 -4.95
CA THR A 319 -6.62 -4.85 -3.84
C THR A 319 -6.71 -6.03 -2.86
N ALA A 320 -6.09 -7.16 -3.19
CA ALA A 320 -6.36 -8.48 -2.60
C ALA A 320 -6.17 -8.57 -1.07
N ALA A 321 -5.49 -7.61 -0.46
CA ALA A 321 -5.19 -7.60 0.97
C ALA A 321 -5.94 -6.51 1.78
N ARG A 322 -6.87 -5.75 1.17
CA ARG A 322 -7.46 -4.56 1.82
C ARG A 322 -8.97 -4.64 2.05
N CYS A 323 -9.77 -4.74 0.98
CA CYS A 323 -11.23 -4.67 1.05
C CYS A 323 -11.87 -6.05 0.91
N THR A 324 -12.82 -6.41 1.79
CA THR A 324 -13.56 -7.67 1.61
C THR A 324 -14.56 -7.55 0.46
N VAL A 325 -14.86 -8.68 -0.19
CA VAL A 325 -15.84 -8.75 -1.27
C VAL A 325 -17.23 -8.35 -0.78
N GLY A 326 -17.65 -8.88 0.37
CA GLY A 326 -18.98 -8.63 0.94
C GLY A 326 -19.23 -7.16 1.25
N GLU A 327 -18.30 -6.51 1.97
CA GLU A 327 -18.43 -5.08 2.31
C GLU A 327 -18.50 -4.20 1.06
N LEU A 328 -17.69 -4.50 0.03
CA LEU A 328 -17.73 -3.77 -1.23
C LEU A 328 -19.02 -4.03 -2.01
N ALA A 329 -19.51 -5.28 -2.02
CA ALA A 329 -20.74 -5.66 -2.70
C ALA A 329 -21.97 -4.99 -2.09
N GLU A 330 -22.03 -4.91 -0.76
CA GLU A 330 -23.05 -4.16 -0.02
C GLU A 330 -22.99 -2.68 -0.35
N ALA A 331 -21.81 -2.06 -0.25
CA ALA A 331 -21.63 -0.64 -0.57
C ALA A 331 -22.00 -0.31 -2.03
N ILE A 332 -21.64 -1.19 -2.99
CA ILE A 332 -22.04 -1.03 -4.41
C ILE A 332 -23.57 -1.09 -4.55
N GLY A 333 -24.23 -2.02 -3.86
CA GLY A 333 -25.69 -2.17 -3.88
C GLY A 333 -26.43 -0.98 -3.26
N GLU A 334 -25.90 -0.43 -2.16
CA GLU A 334 -26.43 0.77 -1.52
C GLU A 334 -26.22 2.02 -2.37
N PHE A 335 -25.07 2.12 -3.06
CA PHE A 335 -24.75 3.23 -3.95
C PHE A 335 -25.69 3.30 -5.17
N ASP A 336 -26.11 2.14 -5.70
CA ASP A 336 -27.07 2.06 -6.80
C ASP A 336 -27.84 0.74 -6.76
N ALA A 337 -29.13 0.84 -6.43
CA ALA A 337 -30.03 -0.31 -6.31
C ALA A 337 -30.17 -1.12 -7.61
N MET A 338 -29.89 -0.54 -8.79
CA MET A 338 -29.87 -1.32 -10.04
C MET A 338 -28.77 -2.38 -10.03
N LEU A 339 -27.67 -2.14 -9.31
CA LEU A 339 -26.51 -3.02 -9.29
C LEU A 339 -26.64 -4.19 -8.32
N LEU A 340 -27.65 -4.18 -7.44
CA LEU A 340 -27.82 -5.15 -6.35
C LEU A 340 -27.86 -6.62 -6.81
N SER A 341 -28.33 -6.86 -8.03
CA SER A 341 -28.44 -8.21 -8.63
C SER A 341 -27.10 -8.82 -9.03
N HIS A 342 -26.04 -8.03 -9.15
CA HIS A 342 -24.72 -8.47 -9.59
C HIS A 342 -23.58 -7.75 -8.84
N SER A 343 -23.85 -7.17 -7.67
CA SER A 343 -22.88 -6.38 -6.91
C SER A 343 -21.75 -7.24 -6.33
N TYR A 344 -22.01 -8.50 -5.99
CA TYR A 344 -20.99 -9.44 -5.54
C TYR A 344 -20.03 -9.79 -6.67
N TYR A 345 -20.53 -10.01 -7.89
CA TYR A 345 -19.68 -10.19 -9.06
C TYR A 345 -18.79 -8.96 -9.33
N LEU A 346 -19.36 -7.76 -9.28
CA LEU A 346 -18.59 -6.52 -9.47
C LEU A 346 -17.52 -6.34 -8.38
N ALA A 347 -17.87 -6.52 -7.11
CA ALA A 347 -16.91 -6.50 -6.01
C ALA A 347 -15.84 -7.59 -6.20
N ALA A 348 -16.28 -8.77 -6.64
CA ALA A 348 -15.54 -9.90 -7.19
C ALA A 348 -14.33 -9.51 -8.05
N LEU A 349 -14.65 -8.78 -9.11
CA LEU A 349 -13.69 -8.31 -10.10
C LEU A 349 -12.75 -7.27 -9.51
N LEU A 350 -13.28 -6.30 -8.77
CA LEU A 350 -12.51 -5.19 -8.21
C LEU A 350 -11.51 -5.66 -7.16
N THR A 351 -11.83 -6.72 -6.43
CA THR A 351 -11.01 -7.34 -5.36
C THR A 351 -10.10 -8.48 -5.84
N GLU A 352 -10.15 -8.83 -7.12
CA GLU A 352 -9.34 -9.87 -7.77
C GLU A 352 -9.70 -11.32 -7.40
N HIS A 353 -10.82 -11.55 -6.71
CA HIS A 353 -11.35 -12.91 -6.49
C HIS A 353 -12.05 -13.49 -7.74
N LYS A 354 -12.38 -12.63 -8.71
CA LYS A 354 -12.76 -13.03 -10.08
C LYS A 354 -11.87 -12.30 -11.08
N THR A 355 -11.42 -13.02 -12.10
CA THR A 355 -10.52 -12.51 -13.14
C THR A 355 -11.14 -12.47 -14.53
N GLU A 356 -12.34 -13.06 -14.71
CA GLU A 356 -13.01 -13.12 -16.00
C GLU A 356 -14.10 -12.06 -16.13
N VAL A 357 -14.08 -11.31 -17.23
CA VAL A 357 -15.09 -10.32 -17.61
C VAL A 357 -15.82 -10.76 -18.87
N PRO A 358 -17.07 -10.31 -19.13
CA PRO A 358 -17.76 -10.62 -20.37
C PRO A 358 -17.14 -9.84 -21.53
N ILE A 359 -16.66 -10.56 -22.54
CA ILE A 359 -16.03 -10.06 -23.76
C ILE A 359 -17.00 -10.24 -24.93
N PRO A 360 -17.27 -9.21 -25.75
CA PRO A 360 -18.12 -9.33 -26.93
C PRO A 360 -17.51 -10.28 -27.97
N GLY A 361 -18.32 -11.17 -28.55
CA GLY A 361 -17.91 -12.10 -29.60
C GLY A 361 -18.98 -12.34 -30.67
N GLN A 362 -18.74 -13.27 -31.59
CA GLN A 362 -19.74 -13.63 -32.60
C GLN A 362 -20.92 -14.37 -31.96
N GLY A 363 -22.05 -13.69 -31.83
CA GLY A 363 -23.30 -14.26 -31.34
C GLY A 363 -23.60 -14.06 -29.84
N GLY A 364 -22.85 -13.21 -29.13
CA GLY A 364 -23.11 -12.90 -27.72
C GLY A 364 -21.84 -12.49 -26.94
N HIS A 365 -21.80 -12.82 -25.65
CA HIS A 365 -20.64 -12.54 -24.78
C HIS A 365 -20.04 -13.83 -24.22
N ALA A 366 -18.71 -13.91 -24.20
CA ALA A 366 -17.96 -14.97 -23.54
C ALA A 366 -17.16 -14.39 -22.38
N PHE A 367 -17.06 -15.11 -21.26
CA PHE A 367 -16.21 -14.69 -20.15
C PHE A 367 -14.75 -15.02 -20.49
N GLY A 368 -13.86 -14.05 -20.29
CA GLY A 368 -12.42 -14.23 -20.53
C GLY A 368 -11.57 -13.18 -19.85
N ALA A 369 -10.26 -13.26 -20.08
CA ALA A 369 -9.28 -12.39 -19.43
C ALA A 369 -9.39 -10.93 -19.91
N PRO A 370 -9.36 -9.93 -19.00
CA PRO A 370 -9.40 -8.51 -19.34
C PRO A 370 -8.28 -8.04 -20.27
N SER A 371 -7.15 -8.78 -20.34
CA SER A 371 -6.03 -8.46 -21.24
C SER A 371 -6.46 -8.42 -22.71
N VAL A 372 -7.45 -9.22 -23.10
CA VAL A 372 -8.00 -9.25 -24.47
C VAL A 372 -8.69 -7.94 -24.85
N LEU A 373 -9.18 -7.17 -23.88
CA LEU A 373 -9.94 -5.93 -24.13
C LEU A 373 -9.07 -4.78 -24.63
N GLN A 374 -7.75 -4.88 -24.51
CA GLN A 374 -6.84 -3.79 -24.89
C GLN A 374 -6.81 -3.54 -26.39
N ASP A 375 -6.97 -4.60 -27.18
CA ASP A 375 -7.06 -4.52 -28.64
C ASP A 375 -8.47 -4.14 -29.12
N MET A 376 -9.43 -3.98 -28.19
CA MET A 376 -10.85 -3.72 -28.49
C MET A 376 -11.34 -2.37 -27.93
N LEU A 377 -10.43 -1.45 -27.60
CA LEU A 377 -10.77 -0.15 -26.98
C LEU A 377 -11.54 0.82 -27.89
N GLU A 378 -11.73 0.49 -29.17
CA GLU A 378 -12.66 1.23 -30.04
C GLU A 378 -14.13 1.00 -29.61
N ASP A 379 -14.43 -0.16 -29.03
CA ASP A 379 -15.75 -0.49 -28.50
C ASP A 379 -16.03 0.25 -27.18
N ASN A 380 -17.21 0.87 -27.08
CA ASN A 380 -17.61 1.66 -25.92
C ASN A 380 -17.76 0.81 -24.64
N TYR A 381 -18.28 -0.41 -24.77
CA TYR A 381 -18.41 -1.31 -23.63
C TYR A 381 -17.05 -1.80 -23.14
N CYS A 382 -16.15 -2.19 -24.05
CA CYS A 382 -14.77 -2.56 -23.68
C CYS A 382 -14.07 -1.42 -22.91
N ARG A 383 -14.25 -0.16 -23.33
CA ARG A 383 -13.75 1.01 -22.58
C ARG A 383 -14.36 1.13 -21.19
N LYS A 384 -15.67 0.90 -21.04
CA LYS A 384 -16.34 0.91 -19.72
C LYS A 384 -15.83 -0.20 -18.81
N VAL A 385 -15.59 -1.40 -19.33
CA VAL A 385 -15.02 -2.52 -18.55
C VAL A 385 -13.63 -2.14 -18.04
N VAL A 386 -12.76 -1.61 -18.89
CA VAL A 386 -11.41 -1.18 -18.49
C VAL A 386 -11.46 -0.03 -17.49
N ALA A 387 -12.33 0.96 -17.70
CA ALA A 387 -12.55 2.04 -16.73
C ALA A 387 -12.99 1.51 -15.38
N PHE A 388 -13.94 0.56 -15.37
CA PHE A 388 -14.41 -0.11 -14.16
C PHE A 388 -13.28 -0.81 -13.40
N LEU A 389 -12.47 -1.62 -14.09
CA LEU A 389 -11.36 -2.33 -13.43
C LEU A 389 -10.32 -1.37 -12.81
N ARG A 390 -10.18 -0.16 -13.35
CA ARG A 390 -9.29 0.88 -12.79
C ARG A 390 -9.79 1.48 -11.47
N PHE A 391 -11.08 1.32 -11.15
CA PHE A 391 -11.62 1.72 -9.85
C PHE A 391 -10.94 0.97 -8.69
N ALA A 392 -10.36 -0.21 -8.95
CA ALA A 392 -9.49 -0.91 -8.00
C ALA A 392 -8.36 -0.02 -7.46
N ASN A 393 -7.80 0.88 -8.27
CA ASN A 393 -6.76 1.82 -7.83
C ASN A 393 -7.28 2.80 -6.76
N VAL A 394 -8.52 3.28 -6.91
CA VAL A 394 -9.18 4.17 -5.94
C VAL A 394 -9.37 3.43 -4.62
N LEU A 395 -9.87 2.20 -4.70
CA LEU A 395 -10.04 1.33 -3.54
C LEU A 395 -8.69 1.09 -2.85
N THR A 396 -7.65 0.68 -3.59
CA THR A 396 -6.32 0.42 -3.00
C THR A 396 -5.77 1.65 -2.27
N VAL A 397 -5.92 2.86 -2.80
CA VAL A 397 -5.34 4.07 -2.18
C VAL A 397 -6.15 4.59 -0.99
N PHE A 398 -7.49 4.52 -1.03
CA PHE A 398 -8.35 5.19 -0.05
C PHE A 398 -9.10 4.26 0.90
N TYR A 399 -9.18 2.96 0.60
CA TYR A 399 -9.86 2.02 1.49
C TYR A 399 -9.21 2.01 2.89
N GLY A 400 -10.05 1.95 3.93
CA GLY A 400 -9.64 2.07 5.33
C GLY A 400 -9.29 3.50 5.78
N ARG A 401 -9.16 4.44 4.84
CA ARG A 401 -8.93 5.88 5.14
C ARG A 401 -10.18 6.73 4.93
N ARG A 402 -11.13 6.23 4.14
CA ARG A 402 -12.43 6.84 3.87
C ARG A 402 -13.52 5.77 3.84
N PRO A 403 -14.76 6.10 4.24
CA PRO A 403 -15.91 5.21 4.05
C PRO A 403 -16.10 4.83 2.58
N LEU A 404 -16.50 3.59 2.31
CA LEU A 404 -16.79 3.11 0.95
C LEU A 404 -17.90 3.94 0.27
N ALA A 405 -18.91 4.35 1.04
CA ALA A 405 -20.01 5.19 0.56
C ALA A 405 -19.49 6.51 -0.04
N ASP A 406 -18.53 7.17 0.61
CA ASP A 406 -17.94 8.42 0.10
C ASP A 406 -17.11 8.19 -1.16
N LEU A 407 -16.36 7.07 -1.22
CA LEU A 407 -15.59 6.69 -2.40
C LEU A 407 -16.49 6.43 -3.61
N LEU A 408 -17.60 5.71 -3.41
CA LEU A 408 -18.59 5.45 -4.45
C LEU A 408 -19.36 6.72 -4.82
N ALA A 409 -19.70 7.59 -3.88
CA ALA A 409 -20.31 8.88 -4.18
C ALA A 409 -19.41 9.76 -5.06
N GLN A 410 -18.09 9.78 -4.78
CA GLN A 410 -17.14 10.62 -5.50
C GLN A 410 -16.69 10.02 -6.85
N HIS A 411 -16.52 8.70 -6.93
CA HIS A 411 -15.85 8.02 -8.05
C HIS A 411 -16.65 6.84 -8.65
N GLY A 412 -17.76 6.45 -8.03
CA GLY A 412 -18.57 5.28 -8.39
C GLY A 412 -19.39 5.45 -9.68
N GLN A 413 -19.37 6.62 -10.34
CA GLN A 413 -20.02 6.79 -11.65
C GLN A 413 -19.50 5.78 -12.68
N ILE A 414 -18.22 5.42 -12.64
CA ILE A 414 -17.62 4.41 -13.50
C ILE A 414 -18.18 3.00 -13.19
N VAL A 415 -18.40 2.69 -11.91
CA VAL A 415 -19.01 1.42 -11.46
C VAL A 415 -20.45 1.33 -11.96
N ARG A 416 -21.24 2.39 -11.77
CA ARG A 416 -22.61 2.52 -12.32
C ARG A 416 -22.64 2.36 -13.83
N ALA A 417 -21.74 3.04 -14.55
CA ALA A 417 -21.72 3.05 -16.01
C ALA A 417 -21.47 1.65 -16.60
N TYR A 418 -20.55 0.88 -16.02
CA TYR A 418 -20.32 -0.50 -16.44
C TYR A 418 -21.45 -1.44 -16.04
N GLY A 419 -21.87 -1.42 -14.76
CA GLY A 419 -22.91 -2.32 -14.27
C GLY A 419 -24.25 -2.14 -14.99
N ALA A 420 -24.64 -0.88 -15.29
CA ALA A 420 -25.85 -0.60 -16.07
C ALA A 420 -25.76 -1.11 -17.52
N ASP A 421 -24.59 -0.98 -18.18
CA ASP A 421 -24.39 -1.48 -19.56
C ASP A 421 -24.41 -3.02 -19.58
N LEU A 422 -23.81 -3.65 -18.56
CA LEU A 422 -23.82 -5.09 -18.39
C LEU A 422 -25.26 -5.62 -18.24
N LEU A 423 -26.09 -4.98 -17.42
CA LEU A 423 -27.50 -5.33 -17.28
C LEU A 423 -28.30 -5.13 -18.57
N ALA A 424 -28.05 -4.04 -19.30
CA ALA A 424 -28.71 -3.80 -20.58
C ALA A 424 -28.41 -4.92 -21.58
N ARG A 425 -27.17 -5.42 -21.61
CA ARG A 425 -26.75 -6.54 -22.48
C ARG A 425 -27.41 -7.85 -22.07
N CYS A 426 -27.58 -8.11 -20.77
CA CYS A 426 -28.31 -9.27 -20.27
C CYS A 426 -29.77 -9.34 -20.77
N GLN A 427 -30.39 -8.21 -21.14
CA GLN A 427 -31.75 -8.20 -21.70
C GLN A 427 -31.80 -8.81 -23.12
N SER A 428 -30.70 -8.70 -23.88
CA SER A 428 -30.59 -9.24 -25.24
C SER A 428 -29.83 -10.56 -25.33
N ASP A 429 -29.16 -10.99 -24.25
CA ASP A 429 -28.29 -12.16 -24.21
C ASP A 429 -28.62 -13.00 -22.95
N ALA A 430 -29.52 -13.97 -23.11
CA ALA A 430 -29.98 -14.82 -22.01
C ALA A 430 -28.86 -15.72 -21.44
N ALA A 431 -27.87 -16.09 -22.27
CA ALA A 431 -26.73 -16.88 -21.83
C ALA A 431 -25.81 -16.04 -20.92
N LEU A 432 -25.56 -14.78 -21.28
CA LEU A 432 -24.86 -13.83 -20.43
C LEU A 432 -25.60 -13.59 -19.11
N ALA A 433 -26.92 -13.38 -19.16
CA ALA A 433 -27.74 -13.16 -17.98
C ALA A 433 -27.64 -14.33 -16.98
N SER A 434 -27.81 -15.57 -17.48
CA SER A 434 -27.70 -16.79 -16.67
C SER A 434 -26.31 -16.94 -16.07
N ARG A 435 -25.26 -16.73 -16.87
CA ARG A 435 -23.87 -16.87 -16.40
C ARG A 435 -23.49 -15.78 -15.40
N LEU A 436 -23.92 -14.54 -15.59
CA LEU A 436 -23.70 -13.45 -14.63
C LEU A 436 -24.39 -13.74 -13.30
N ALA A 437 -25.65 -14.17 -13.32
CA ALA A 437 -26.38 -14.53 -12.11
C ALA A 437 -25.71 -15.69 -11.35
N GLN A 438 -25.19 -16.69 -12.08
CA GLN A 438 -24.42 -17.78 -11.47
C GLN A 438 -23.14 -17.24 -10.83
N GLN A 439 -22.37 -16.41 -11.54
CA GLN A 439 -21.13 -15.83 -11.00
C GLN A 439 -21.37 -14.98 -9.75
N ASP A 440 -22.43 -14.16 -9.73
CA ASP A 440 -22.80 -13.38 -8.53
C ASP A 440 -23.20 -14.31 -7.38
N THR A 441 -24.04 -15.31 -7.66
CA THR A 441 -24.49 -16.29 -6.65
C THR A 441 -23.32 -17.07 -6.07
N ASP A 442 -22.37 -17.50 -6.89
CA ASP A 442 -21.17 -18.22 -6.44
C ASP A 442 -20.36 -17.33 -5.49
N VAL A 443 -20.09 -16.09 -5.89
CA VAL A 443 -19.34 -15.13 -5.06
C VAL A 443 -20.10 -14.82 -3.78
N ARG A 444 -21.41 -14.59 -3.86
CA ARG A 444 -22.28 -14.37 -2.71
C ARG A 444 -22.29 -15.57 -1.78
N SER A 445 -22.28 -16.81 -2.29
CA SER A 445 -22.21 -18.00 -1.44
C SER A 445 -20.89 -18.11 -0.68
N LEU A 446 -19.80 -17.60 -1.28
CA LEU A 446 -18.45 -17.61 -0.71
C LEU A 446 -18.18 -16.43 0.22
N PHE A 447 -18.76 -15.27 -0.06
CA PHE A 447 -18.40 -14.00 0.54
C PHE A 447 -19.58 -13.13 0.98
N ALA A 448 -20.82 -13.61 0.90
CA ALA A 448 -21.92 -12.96 1.60
C ALA A 448 -21.48 -12.83 3.05
N ALA A 449 -21.56 -11.60 3.55
CA ALA A 449 -21.37 -11.35 4.95
C ALA A 449 -22.26 -12.35 5.70
N GLN A 450 -21.63 -13.33 6.35
CA GLN A 450 -22.23 -13.82 7.57
C GLN A 450 -22.45 -12.57 8.42
N PRO A 451 -23.62 -12.41 9.07
CA PRO A 451 -23.83 -11.28 9.95
C PRO A 451 -22.59 -11.14 10.83
N LYS A 452 -21.97 -9.95 10.86
CA LYS A 452 -20.76 -9.68 11.65
C LYS A 452 -21.08 -9.88 13.13
N VAL A 453 -21.10 -11.14 13.54
CA VAL A 453 -20.82 -11.56 14.89
C VAL A 453 -19.39 -12.03 14.80
N SER A 454 -18.48 -11.25 15.37
CA SER A 454 -17.10 -11.69 15.53
C SER A 454 -17.14 -13.08 16.19
N PHE A 455 -16.30 -14.02 15.74
CA PHE A 455 -16.17 -15.33 16.40
C PHE A 455 -16.00 -15.18 17.92
N ALA A 456 -15.35 -14.10 18.37
CA ALA A 456 -15.24 -13.77 19.78
C ALA A 456 -16.59 -13.47 20.44
N VAL A 457 -17.50 -12.76 19.77
CA VAL A 457 -18.84 -12.44 20.30
C VAL A 457 -19.73 -13.68 20.34
N ASP A 458 -19.67 -14.57 19.35
CA ASP A 458 -20.35 -15.87 19.39
C ASP A 458 -19.80 -16.74 20.54
N LEU A 459 -18.48 -16.79 20.67
CA LEU A 459 -17.80 -17.47 21.76
C LEU A 459 -18.23 -16.90 23.12
N PHE A 460 -18.32 -15.58 23.28
CA PHE A 460 -18.81 -14.98 24.53
C PHE A 460 -20.25 -15.41 24.83
N ALA A 461 -21.14 -15.39 23.83
CA ALA A 461 -22.52 -15.83 24.01
C ALA A 461 -22.61 -17.31 24.41
N ASP A 462 -21.78 -18.16 23.80
CA ASP A 462 -21.68 -19.59 24.16
C ASP A 462 -21.17 -19.81 25.58
N LEU A 463 -20.15 -19.06 25.99
CA LEU A 463 -19.58 -19.16 27.35
C LEU A 463 -20.56 -18.64 28.40
N VAL A 464 -21.31 -17.57 28.12
CA VAL A 464 -22.40 -17.11 28.98
C VAL A 464 -23.50 -18.17 29.10
N ARG A 465 -23.93 -18.77 27.97
CA ARG A 465 -24.96 -19.84 27.98
C ARG A 465 -24.51 -21.08 28.73
N SER A 466 -23.23 -21.43 28.61
CA SER A 466 -22.61 -22.59 29.27
C SER A 466 -22.15 -22.30 30.70
N GLN A 467 -22.31 -21.06 31.19
CA GLN A 467 -21.87 -20.60 32.52
C GLN A 467 -20.35 -20.75 32.78
N GLU A 468 -19.53 -20.71 31.74
CA GLU A 468 -18.07 -20.81 31.83
C GLU A 468 -17.44 -19.43 32.09
N LEU A 469 -17.67 -18.87 33.27
CA LEU A 469 -17.34 -17.48 33.61
C LEU A 469 -15.83 -17.18 33.65
N GLU A 470 -15.01 -18.13 34.11
CA GLU A 470 -13.54 -17.96 34.12
C GLU A 470 -12.98 -17.86 32.70
N LEU A 471 -13.43 -18.75 31.81
CA LEU A 471 -13.03 -18.74 30.41
C LEU A 471 -13.58 -17.51 29.68
N LEU A 472 -14.80 -17.07 30.02
CA LEU A 472 -15.37 -15.82 29.52
C LEU A 472 -14.48 -14.62 29.86
N ALA A 473 -14.02 -14.51 31.13
CA ALA A 473 -13.12 -13.44 31.54
C ALA A 473 -11.77 -13.48 30.81
N GLU A 474 -11.19 -14.67 30.63
CA GLU A 474 -9.93 -14.85 29.89
C GLU A 474 -10.06 -14.41 28.42
N GLN A 475 -11.09 -14.89 27.73
CA GLN A 475 -11.31 -14.54 26.33
C GLN A 475 -11.64 -13.06 26.17
N ALA A 476 -12.46 -12.50 27.06
CA ALA A 476 -12.78 -11.08 27.04
C ALA A 476 -11.54 -10.20 27.21
N ARG A 477 -10.61 -10.55 28.13
CA ARG A 477 -9.34 -9.82 28.31
C ARG A 477 -8.48 -9.78 27.04
N ARG A 478 -8.42 -10.88 26.29
CA ARG A 478 -7.66 -10.96 25.02
C ARG A 478 -8.20 -10.03 23.94
N HIS A 479 -9.45 -9.58 24.06
CA HIS A 479 -10.13 -8.74 23.08
C HIS A 479 -10.35 -7.29 23.53
N LEU A 480 -9.78 -6.88 24.67
CA LEU A 480 -9.84 -5.48 25.13
C LEU A 480 -9.10 -4.50 24.22
N GLU A 481 -8.11 -4.96 23.45
CA GLU A 481 -7.35 -4.16 22.48
C GLU A 481 -7.73 -4.50 21.02
N ASN A 482 -8.89 -5.12 20.80
CA ASN A 482 -9.33 -5.49 19.46
C ASN A 482 -9.54 -4.23 18.58
N PRO A 483 -8.99 -4.18 17.35
CA PRO A 483 -9.18 -3.04 16.44
C PRO A 483 -10.65 -2.86 16.00
N ASP A 484 -11.50 -3.88 16.12
CA ASP A 484 -12.94 -3.79 15.91
C ASP A 484 -13.65 -3.26 17.16
N VAL A 485 -14.12 -2.00 17.10
CA VAL A 485 -14.75 -1.28 18.22
C VAL A 485 -15.98 -2.03 18.78
N PRO A 486 -16.91 -2.58 17.98
CA PRO A 486 -18.01 -3.39 18.51
C PRO A 486 -17.55 -4.61 19.32
N THR A 487 -16.57 -5.37 18.82
CA THR A 487 -15.99 -6.51 19.55
C THR A 487 -15.32 -6.06 20.85
N GLN A 488 -14.59 -4.95 20.82
CA GLN A 488 -13.94 -4.37 22.00
C GLN A 488 -14.96 -3.99 23.09
N VAL A 489 -16.07 -3.35 22.71
CA VAL A 489 -17.14 -2.97 23.64
C VAL A 489 -17.81 -4.21 24.22
N GLN A 490 -18.12 -5.22 23.40
CA GLN A 490 -18.66 -6.49 23.89
C GLN A 490 -17.68 -7.21 24.82
N ALA A 491 -16.37 -7.21 24.52
CA ALA A 491 -15.36 -7.77 25.41
C ALA A 491 -15.33 -7.07 26.78
N ARG A 492 -15.36 -5.72 26.81
CA ARG A 492 -15.46 -4.95 28.07
C ARG A 492 -16.68 -5.35 28.89
N ARG A 493 -17.84 -5.48 28.22
CA ARG A 493 -19.11 -5.87 28.86
C ARG A 493 -19.06 -7.29 29.43
N MET A 494 -18.56 -8.24 28.65
CA MET A 494 -18.48 -9.64 29.06
C MET A 494 -17.47 -9.85 30.18
N LEU A 495 -16.36 -9.11 30.17
CA LEU A 495 -15.41 -9.10 31.28
C LEU A 495 -16.07 -8.58 32.57
N ALA A 496 -16.78 -7.45 32.50
CA ALA A 496 -17.50 -6.91 33.64
C ALA A 496 -18.54 -7.90 34.19
N PHE A 497 -19.29 -8.56 33.29
CA PHE A 497 -20.27 -9.58 33.66
C PHE A 497 -19.62 -10.79 34.34
N ALA A 498 -18.54 -11.33 33.78
CA ALA A 498 -17.84 -12.48 34.36
C ALA A 498 -17.29 -12.17 35.76
N LEU A 499 -16.60 -11.03 35.89
CA LEU A 499 -15.98 -10.61 37.15
C LEU A 499 -17.02 -10.25 38.23
N ALA A 500 -18.20 -9.74 37.84
CA ALA A 500 -19.29 -9.46 38.77
C ALA A 500 -19.78 -10.71 39.51
N HIS A 501 -19.65 -11.88 38.89
CA HIS A 501 -20.06 -13.17 39.46
C HIS A 501 -18.93 -13.89 40.23
N SER A 502 -17.73 -13.29 40.30
CA SER A 502 -16.61 -13.81 41.09
C SER A 502 -16.92 -13.74 42.60
N THR A 503 -16.26 -14.59 43.39
CA THR A 503 -16.27 -14.54 44.86
C THR A 503 -15.21 -13.61 45.43
N GLU A 504 -14.24 -13.17 44.62
CA GLU A 504 -13.14 -12.31 45.04
C GLU A 504 -13.54 -10.82 45.01
N ASP A 505 -13.28 -10.11 46.10
CA ASP A 505 -13.61 -8.68 46.20
C ASP A 505 -12.82 -7.82 45.20
N SER A 506 -11.61 -8.25 44.81
CA SER A 506 -10.81 -7.54 43.80
C SER A 506 -11.49 -7.56 42.43
N ASP A 507 -12.07 -8.69 42.04
CA ASP A 507 -12.73 -8.88 40.75
C ASP A 507 -14.05 -8.10 40.70
N ARG A 508 -14.83 -8.12 41.79
CA ARG A 508 -16.07 -7.33 41.89
C ARG A 508 -15.79 -5.83 41.79
N ASN A 509 -14.69 -5.35 42.38
CA ASN A 509 -14.27 -3.96 42.23
C ASN A 509 -13.80 -3.63 40.81
N GLU A 510 -13.18 -4.57 40.10
CA GLU A 510 -12.84 -4.41 38.68
C GLU A 510 -14.08 -4.39 37.79
N ALA A 511 -15.07 -5.25 38.05
CA ALA A 511 -16.35 -5.25 37.36
C ALA A 511 -17.10 -3.92 37.50
N ILE A 512 -17.11 -3.32 38.70
CA ILE A 512 -17.70 -2.00 38.95
C ILE A 512 -17.04 -0.94 38.07
N ARG A 513 -15.70 -0.85 38.09
CA ARG A 513 -14.96 0.10 37.26
C ARG A 513 -15.25 -0.09 35.77
N ALA A 514 -15.36 -1.34 35.32
CA ALA A 514 -15.64 -1.64 33.93
C ALA A 514 -17.06 -1.19 33.51
N TYR A 515 -18.07 -1.43 34.34
CA TYR A 515 -19.42 -0.94 34.10
C TYR A 515 -19.53 0.59 34.18
N GLU A 516 -18.90 1.23 35.17
CA GLU A 516 -18.84 2.69 35.28
C GLU A 516 -18.19 3.32 34.05
N ALA A 517 -17.11 2.72 33.54
CA ALA A 517 -16.46 3.18 32.32
C ALA A 517 -17.37 3.03 31.08
N LEU A 518 -18.11 1.92 30.95
CA LEU A 518 -19.10 1.76 29.87
C LEU A 518 -20.20 2.83 29.94
N ILE A 519 -20.64 3.20 31.15
CA ILE A 519 -21.65 4.24 31.35
C ILE A 519 -21.09 5.62 31.00
N HIS A 520 -19.91 5.96 31.52
CA HIS A 520 -19.23 7.23 31.27
C HIS A 520 -18.96 7.45 29.77
N ASP A 521 -18.56 6.39 29.06
CA ASP A 521 -18.28 6.45 27.62
C ASP A 521 -19.55 6.50 26.75
N GLY A 522 -20.75 6.41 27.35
CA GLY A 522 -22.03 6.41 26.63
C GLY A 522 -22.33 5.10 25.89
N LEU A 523 -21.67 3.99 26.27
CA LEU A 523 -21.72 2.69 25.59
C LEU A 523 -22.56 1.64 26.34
N ALA A 524 -22.91 1.90 27.59
CA ALA A 524 -23.72 0.99 28.40
C ALA A 524 -25.17 0.91 27.91
N ASP A 525 -25.74 -0.30 27.91
CA ASP A 525 -27.17 -0.52 27.71
C ASP A 525 -27.95 -0.57 29.04
N ALA A 526 -29.23 -0.91 28.99
CA ALA A 526 -30.07 -1.00 30.19
C ALA A 526 -29.65 -2.17 31.10
N GLN A 527 -29.20 -3.29 30.52
CA GLN A 527 -28.78 -4.47 31.25
C GLN A 527 -27.46 -4.22 31.99
N ASP A 528 -26.52 -3.50 31.38
CA ASP A 528 -25.27 -3.09 32.01
C ASP A 528 -25.50 -2.28 33.29
N ARG A 529 -26.40 -1.28 33.23
CA ARG A 529 -26.77 -0.46 34.40
C ARG A 529 -27.48 -1.29 35.47
N GLY A 530 -28.35 -2.22 35.06
CA GLY A 530 -29.03 -3.13 35.99
C GLY A 530 -28.06 -4.09 36.69
N ASN A 531 -27.08 -4.62 35.97
CA ASN A 531 -26.03 -5.48 36.51
C ASN A 531 -25.14 -4.71 37.50
N LEU A 532 -24.73 -3.48 37.18
CA LEU A 532 -23.97 -2.62 38.09
C LEU A 532 -24.73 -2.35 39.39
N ALA A 533 -26.01 -1.94 39.30
CA ALA A 533 -26.84 -1.69 40.48
C ALA A 533 -27.01 -2.94 41.36
N THR A 534 -27.16 -4.11 40.73
CA THR A 534 -27.24 -5.39 41.44
C THR A 534 -25.93 -5.72 42.14
N LEU A 535 -24.79 -5.56 41.46
CA LEU A 535 -23.47 -5.81 42.02
C LEU A 535 -23.16 -4.88 43.20
N LEU A 536 -23.45 -3.59 43.07
CA LEU A 536 -23.27 -2.59 44.15
C LEU A 536 -24.10 -2.95 45.39
N LEU A 537 -25.34 -3.40 45.18
CA LEU A 537 -26.19 -3.87 46.26
C LEU A 537 -25.60 -5.12 46.93
N ASP A 538 -25.15 -6.10 46.15
CA ASP A 538 -24.60 -7.37 46.66
C ASP A 538 -23.29 -7.17 47.46
N ILE A 539 -22.53 -6.10 47.21
CA ILE A 539 -21.36 -5.71 48.01
C ILE A 539 -21.65 -4.67 49.11
N GLY A 540 -22.93 -4.36 49.37
CA GLY A 540 -23.36 -3.48 50.47
C GLY A 540 -23.32 -1.98 50.18
N ARG A 541 -23.01 -1.54 48.95
CA ARG A 541 -23.01 -0.13 48.52
C ARG A 541 -24.42 0.31 48.09
N SER A 542 -25.37 0.18 49.00
CA SER A 542 -26.80 0.34 48.68
C SER A 542 -27.21 1.73 48.22
N ASP A 543 -26.57 2.80 48.70
CA ASP A 543 -26.90 4.17 48.27
C ASP A 543 -26.46 4.45 46.83
N GLU A 544 -25.34 3.87 46.41
CA GLU A 544 -24.85 3.98 45.03
C GLU A 544 -25.71 3.15 44.08
N ALA A 545 -26.15 1.97 44.50
CA ALA A 545 -27.12 1.17 43.75
C ALA A 545 -28.44 1.94 43.53
N LYS A 546 -28.94 2.68 44.52
CA LYS A 546 -30.13 3.54 44.40
C LYS A 546 -29.92 4.64 43.35
N ALA A 547 -28.76 5.32 43.38
CA ALA A 547 -28.43 6.38 42.44
C ALA A 547 -28.41 5.86 40.99
N VAL A 548 -27.71 4.75 40.74
CA VAL A 548 -27.63 4.11 39.41
C VAL A 548 -29.03 3.78 38.87
N VAL A 549 -29.92 3.22 39.70
CA VAL A 549 -31.30 2.89 39.29
C VAL A 549 -32.10 4.14 38.91
N LEU A 550 -32.03 5.20 39.71
CA LEU A 550 -32.79 6.43 39.44
C LEU A 550 -32.30 7.15 38.18
N GLU A 551 -30.98 7.25 38.00
CA GLU A 551 -30.38 7.81 36.80
C GLU A 551 -30.73 6.99 35.55
N ALA A 552 -30.70 5.66 35.66
CA ALA A 552 -31.04 4.77 34.55
C ALA A 552 -32.51 4.91 34.15
N ILE A 553 -33.44 5.04 35.10
CA ILE A 553 -34.87 5.28 34.81
C ILE A 553 -35.07 6.59 34.06
N ALA A 554 -34.35 7.66 34.45
CA ALA A 554 -34.44 8.94 33.76
C ALA A 554 -33.93 8.87 32.31
N ALA A 555 -32.92 8.02 32.04
CA ALA A 555 -32.24 7.91 30.75
C ALA A 555 -32.81 6.84 29.79
N SER A 556 -33.70 5.96 30.24
CA SER A 556 -34.08 4.74 29.47
C SER A 556 -35.44 4.81 28.77
N SER A 557 -35.66 3.89 27.83
CA SER A 557 -36.95 3.68 27.14
C SER A 557 -37.97 2.98 28.05
N ARG A 558 -39.26 3.03 27.67
CA ARG A 558 -40.36 2.42 28.42
C ARG A 558 -40.18 0.92 28.65
N GLU A 559 -39.59 0.21 27.70
CA GLU A 559 -39.34 -1.24 27.78
C GLU A 559 -38.31 -1.59 28.87
N ALA A 560 -37.35 -0.71 29.15
CA ALA A 560 -36.32 -0.92 30.16
C ALA A 560 -36.78 -0.57 31.59
N LEU A 561 -37.93 0.11 31.76
CA LEU A 561 -38.45 0.50 33.07
C LEU A 561 -38.80 -0.70 33.96
N GLU A 562 -39.23 -1.82 33.37
CA GLU A 562 -39.54 -3.04 34.12
C GLU A 562 -38.30 -3.64 34.78
N LEU A 563 -37.16 -3.66 34.06
CA LEU A 563 -35.88 -4.11 34.58
C LEU A 563 -35.47 -3.28 35.81
N PHE A 564 -35.46 -1.95 35.69
CA PHE A 564 -35.04 -1.07 36.77
C PHE A 564 -36.02 -1.04 37.95
N ASN A 565 -37.32 -1.19 37.69
CA ASN A 565 -38.29 -1.41 38.77
C ASN A 565 -37.97 -2.69 39.53
N GLY A 566 -37.67 -3.79 38.83
CA GLY A 566 -37.28 -5.06 39.45
C GLY A 566 -36.05 -4.93 40.35
N VAL A 567 -34.97 -4.33 39.84
CA VAL A 567 -33.74 -4.05 40.62
C VAL A 567 -34.04 -3.12 41.80
N GLY A 568 -34.82 -2.07 41.58
CA GLY A 568 -35.23 -1.14 42.63
C GLY A 568 -36.06 -1.79 43.74
N GLN A 569 -37.00 -2.68 43.41
CA GLN A 569 -37.76 -3.45 44.41
C GLN A 569 -36.84 -4.39 45.20
N ARG A 570 -35.81 -4.98 44.57
CA ARG A 570 -34.80 -5.79 45.27
C ARG A 570 -34.01 -4.97 46.29
N ILE A 571 -33.56 -3.77 45.91
CA ILE A 571 -32.88 -2.83 46.83
C ILE A 571 -33.81 -2.50 48.02
N VAL A 572 -35.07 -2.15 47.75
CA VAL A 572 -36.08 -1.87 48.77
C VAL A 572 -36.32 -3.06 49.70
N GLY A 573 -36.36 -4.28 49.15
CA GLY A 573 -36.54 -5.51 49.91
C GLY A 573 -35.38 -5.79 50.86
N GLN A 574 -34.14 -5.56 50.42
CA GLN A 574 -32.94 -5.82 51.22
C GLN A 574 -32.62 -4.71 52.23
N THR A 575 -32.89 -3.45 51.89
CA THR A 575 -32.56 -2.29 52.74
C THR A 575 -33.70 -1.87 53.67
N GLY A 576 -34.95 -2.19 53.32
CA GLY A 576 -36.13 -1.70 54.02
C GLY A 576 -36.44 -0.20 53.80
N ASP A 577 -35.73 0.46 52.87
CA ASP A 577 -35.82 1.90 52.63
C ASP A 577 -37.18 2.31 52.04
N ARG A 578 -38.00 2.97 52.87
CA ARG A 578 -39.35 3.42 52.50
C ARG A 578 -39.34 4.70 51.67
N ASP A 579 -38.32 5.53 51.84
CA ASP A 579 -38.18 6.80 51.13
C ASP A 579 -37.78 6.52 49.69
N PHE A 580 -36.78 5.64 49.49
CA PHE A 580 -36.40 5.17 48.17
C PHE A 580 -37.55 4.45 47.45
N ARG A 581 -38.36 3.64 48.15
CA ARG A 581 -39.56 3.00 47.55
C ARG A 581 -40.53 4.03 46.99
N THR A 582 -40.70 5.16 47.70
CA THR A 582 -41.60 6.23 47.30
C THR A 582 -41.02 6.98 46.10
N GLN A 583 -39.71 7.29 46.14
CA GLN A 583 -38.98 7.92 45.05
C GLN A 583 -38.96 7.07 43.77
N LEU A 584 -38.75 5.76 43.88
CA LEU A 584 -38.78 4.82 42.77
C LEU A 584 -40.15 4.81 42.08
N ARG A 585 -41.24 4.75 42.86
CA ARG A 585 -42.62 4.80 42.32
C ARG A 585 -42.92 6.12 41.62
N ALA A 586 -42.50 7.24 42.20
CA ALA A 586 -42.69 8.57 41.62
C ALA A 586 -41.92 8.69 40.29
N THR A 587 -40.64 8.31 40.27
CA THR A 587 -39.77 8.42 39.08
C THR A 587 -40.26 7.55 37.91
N ILE A 588 -40.70 6.32 38.19
CA ILE A 588 -41.30 5.43 37.18
C ILE A 588 -42.63 6.00 36.67
N GLY A 589 -43.48 6.51 37.57
CA GLY A 589 -44.77 7.10 37.22
C GLY A 589 -44.64 8.36 36.34
N GLU A 590 -43.70 9.24 36.68
CA GLU A 590 -43.42 10.46 35.90
C GLU A 590 -42.86 10.14 34.51
N ARG A 591 -41.99 9.14 34.38
CA ARG A 591 -41.44 8.73 33.10
C ARG A 591 -42.43 7.94 32.24
N GLY A 592 -43.20 7.04 32.86
CA GLY A 592 -44.23 6.24 32.16
C GLY A 592 -45.44 7.04 31.67
N GLY A 593 -45.63 8.27 32.17
CA GLY A 593 -46.68 9.20 31.73
C GLY A 593 -46.20 10.32 30.80
N ARG A 594 -44.89 10.42 30.52
CA ARG A 594 -44.30 11.37 29.57
C ARG A 594 -43.83 10.63 28.32
N ASP A 595 -44.78 10.23 27.49
CA ASP A 595 -44.67 10.00 26.05
C ASP A 595 -46.04 10.24 25.40
#